data_AF-A0ABD1ZK32-F1
#
_entry.id   AF-A0ABD1ZK32-F1
#
_cell.length_a   1.000
_cell.length_b   1.000
_cell.length_c   1.000
_cell.angle_alpha   90.00
_cell.angle_beta   90.00
_cell.angle_gamma   90.00
#
_symmetry.space_group_name_H-M   'P 1'
#
loop_
_entity.id
_entity.type
_entity.pdbx_description
1 polymer ?
#
loop_
_entity_poly.entity_id
_entity_poly.type
_entity_poly.pdbx_seq_one_letter_code
_entity_poly.pdbx_strand_id
1 'polypeptide(L)'
;MVVLSSAYEIEKRVEEMAAVITQEFADVRIDVKGKHVLLVEAIVDTGITLSTLVAHFGTKDVASFSVCTLLDKTSRRIVPLQLGAGGKYYRGFQCPDEFVVGYGMDYAEQYRCLPYIGVLKPHIYTKN
;
A
#
# COMPACT_ATOMS: atom_id res chain seq x y z
N MET A 1 -0.45 -12.57 13.30
CA MET A 1 -0.15 -11.88 12.03
C MET A 1 -1.05 -10.67 11.95
N VAL A 2 -0.51 -9.48 11.72
CA VAL A 2 -1.29 -8.24 11.57
C VAL A 2 -1.27 -7.84 10.11
N VAL A 3 -2.45 -7.68 9.50
CA VAL A 3 -2.60 -7.21 8.11
C VAL A 3 -2.99 -5.75 8.13
N LEU A 4 -2.27 -4.94 7.36
CA LEU A 4 -2.47 -3.49 7.25
C LEU A 4 -2.83 -3.17 5.80
N SER A 5 -3.82 -2.33 5.57
CA SER A 5 -4.15 -1.83 4.22
C SER A 5 -4.24 -0.31 4.22
N SER A 6 -3.67 0.31 3.19
CA SER A 6 -3.58 1.76 2.98
C SER A 6 -4.82 2.36 2.31
N ALA A 7 -5.86 1.57 2.05
CA ALA A 7 -7.08 2.05 1.41
C ALA A 7 -7.81 3.08 2.30
N TYR A 8 -7.90 4.32 1.82
CA TYR A 8 -8.80 5.35 2.35
C TYR A 8 -10.24 4.81 2.22
N GLU A 9 -10.96 4.74 3.34
CA GLU A 9 -12.39 4.39 3.48
C GLU A 9 -12.86 2.92 3.28
N ILE A 10 -12.23 1.93 3.94
CA ILE A 10 -12.96 0.68 4.29
C ILE A 10 -13.25 0.69 5.80
N GLU A 11 -14.14 1.59 6.22
CA GLU A 11 -14.31 1.93 7.63
C GLU A 11 -15.24 1.04 8.46
N LYS A 12 -15.86 -0.03 7.95
CA LYS A 12 -16.92 -0.72 8.74
C LYS A 12 -17.03 -2.24 8.75
N ARG A 13 -16.08 -3.02 8.21
CA ARG A 13 -16.26 -4.49 8.14
C ARG A 13 -15.06 -5.39 8.47
N VAL A 14 -13.94 -4.85 8.96
CA VAL A 14 -12.74 -5.67 9.25
C VAL A 14 -12.32 -5.61 10.72
N GLU A 15 -13.29 -5.56 11.64
CA GLU A 15 -12.99 -5.41 13.08
C GLU A 15 -12.43 -6.66 13.78
N GLU A 16 -12.38 -7.84 13.15
CA GLU A 16 -11.97 -9.04 13.90
C GLU A 16 -10.54 -9.56 13.65
N MET A 17 -9.76 -9.05 12.69
CA MET A 17 -8.39 -9.59 12.47
C MET A 17 -7.33 -8.66 11.86
N ALA A 18 -7.68 -7.46 11.40
CA ALA A 18 -6.75 -6.55 10.70
C ALA A 18 -6.74 -5.17 11.36
N ALA A 19 -5.56 -4.63 11.64
CA ALA A 19 -5.44 -3.21 11.98
C ALA A 19 -5.42 -2.43 10.68
N VAL A 20 -6.42 -1.58 10.43
CA VAL A 20 -6.38 -0.67 9.29
C VAL A 20 -5.48 0.52 9.66
N ILE A 21 -4.48 0.83 8.82
CA ILE A 21 -3.67 2.04 8.94
C ILE A 21 -3.98 2.88 7.70
N THR A 22 -4.64 4.00 7.93
CA THR A 22 -4.92 4.99 6.89
C THR A 22 -3.69 5.87 6.63
N GLN A 23 -3.67 6.56 5.49
CA GLN A 23 -2.59 7.50 5.13
C GLN A 23 -2.54 8.77 6.00
N GLU A 24 -3.61 9.09 6.73
CA GLU A 24 -3.48 9.96 7.90
C GLU A 24 -2.83 9.14 9.01
N PHE A 25 -1.80 9.69 9.67
CA PHE A 25 -1.02 9.12 10.77
C PHE A 25 -1.86 8.69 11.99
N ALA A 26 -2.85 7.82 11.80
CA ALA A 26 -3.54 7.10 12.83
C ALA A 26 -2.62 5.96 13.22
N ASP A 27 -1.94 6.17 14.35
CA ASP A 27 -1.08 5.15 14.93
C ASP A 27 -1.86 3.83 15.06
N VAL A 28 -1.15 2.71 14.86
CA VAL A 28 -1.77 1.39 14.93
C VAL A 28 -2.41 1.25 16.29
N ARG A 29 -3.75 1.16 16.36
CA ARG A 29 -4.49 0.99 17.62
C ARG A 29 -4.22 -0.35 18.30
N ILE A 30 -3.40 -1.20 17.69
CA ILE A 30 -3.03 -2.53 18.14
C ILE A 30 -1.52 -2.55 18.39
N ASP A 31 -1.10 -3.09 19.54
CA ASP A 31 0.31 -3.35 19.81
C ASP A 31 0.86 -4.36 18.79
N VAL A 32 1.94 -3.98 18.10
CA VAL A 32 2.58 -4.78 17.04
C VAL A 32 3.93 -5.39 17.49
N LYS A 33 4.36 -5.12 18.73
CA LYS A 33 5.62 -5.64 19.26
C LYS A 33 5.67 -7.16 19.20
N GLY A 34 6.76 -7.71 18.68
CA GLY A 34 6.97 -9.14 18.53
C GLY A 34 6.00 -9.84 17.56
N LYS A 35 5.21 -9.09 16.77
CA LYS A 35 4.26 -9.67 15.80
C LYS A 35 4.83 -9.65 14.39
N HIS A 36 4.37 -10.60 13.57
CA HIS A 36 4.57 -10.57 12.13
C HIS A 36 3.54 -9.63 11.48
N VAL A 37 4.01 -8.61 10.77
CA VAL A 37 3.21 -7.59 10.09
C VAL A 37 3.29 -7.79 8.58
N LEU A 38 2.14 -7.77 7.91
CA LEU A 38 2.00 -7.78 6.46
C LEU A 38 1.27 -6.52 6.01
N LEU A 39 1.99 -5.61 5.36
CA LEU A 39 1.39 -4.47 4.69
C LEU A 39 0.84 -4.90 3.32
N VAL A 40 -0.40 -4.54 3.01
CA VAL A 40 -1.10 -4.84 1.75
C VAL A 40 -1.41 -3.53 1.03
N GLU A 41 -0.71 -3.30 -0.08
CA GLU A 41 -0.81 -2.10 -0.90
C GLU A 41 -1.45 -2.39 -2.25
N ALA A 42 -2.30 -1.48 -2.74
CA ALA A 42 -2.81 -1.57 -4.10
C ALA A 42 -1.68 -1.37 -5.13
N ILE A 43 -0.83 -0.38 -4.89
CA ILE A 43 0.26 -0.01 -5.79
C ILE A 43 1.46 0.51 -5.03
N VAL A 44 2.66 0.07 -5.42
CA VAL A 44 3.91 0.71 -4.99
C VAL A 44 4.53 1.43 -6.18
N ASP A 45 4.61 2.76 -6.04
CA ASP A 45 5.13 3.67 -7.07
C ASP A 45 6.58 4.08 -6.73
N THR A 46 6.79 5.34 -6.33
CA THR A 46 8.12 5.90 -6.00
C THR A 46 8.85 5.17 -4.87
N GLY A 47 8.08 4.53 -3.99
CA GLY A 47 8.57 3.84 -2.80
C GLY A 47 8.72 4.73 -1.57
N ILE A 48 8.42 6.04 -1.66
CA ILE A 48 8.54 6.97 -0.52
C ILE A 48 7.64 6.53 0.64
N THR A 49 6.32 6.41 0.41
CA THR A 49 5.36 5.99 1.45
C THR A 49 5.76 4.68 2.10
N LEU A 50 6.19 3.71 1.28
CA LEU A 50 6.62 2.41 1.78
C LEU A 50 7.87 2.51 2.66
N SER A 51 8.85 3.32 2.26
CA SER A 51 10.06 3.54 3.07
C SER A 51 9.75 4.19 4.43
N THR A 52 8.81 5.14 4.47
CA THR A 52 8.33 5.76 5.70
C THR A 52 7.66 4.72 6.61
N LEU A 53 6.81 3.85 6.05
CA LEU A 53 6.16 2.78 6.81
C LEU A 53 7.17 1.76 7.35
N VAL A 54 8.14 1.34 6.54
CA VAL A 54 9.22 0.46 7.01
C VAL A 54 9.96 1.08 8.18
N ALA A 55 10.37 2.35 8.07
CA ALA A 55 11.08 3.04 9.13
C ALA A 55 10.21 3.14 10.40
N HIS A 56 8.92 3.45 10.25
CA HIS A 56 7.96 3.50 11.35
C HIS A 56 7.80 2.15 12.06
N PHE A 57 7.71 1.04 11.32
CA PHE A 57 7.61 -0.29 11.94
C PHE A 57 8.94 -0.82 12.48
N GLY A 58 10.07 -0.33 11.94
CA GLY A 58 11.40 -0.62 12.45
C GLY A 58 11.61 -0.14 13.90
N THR A 59 10.91 0.90 14.34
CA THR A 59 10.98 1.38 15.73
C THR A 59 10.05 0.66 16.70
N LYS A 60 9.23 -0.29 16.22
CA LYS A 60 8.20 -0.98 17.03
C LYS A 60 8.53 -2.41 17.42
N ASP A 61 9.78 -2.85 17.23
CA ASP A 61 10.25 -4.21 17.57
C ASP A 61 9.34 -5.33 17.00
N VAL A 62 8.89 -5.19 15.75
CA VAL A 62 8.09 -6.22 15.07
C VAL A 62 8.94 -7.47 14.82
N ALA A 63 8.34 -8.66 14.88
CA ALA A 63 9.05 -9.92 14.60
C ALA A 63 9.44 -10.05 13.12
N SER A 64 8.61 -9.52 12.21
CA SER A 64 8.97 -9.36 10.80
C SER A 64 8.05 -8.36 10.12
N PHE A 65 8.54 -7.64 9.12
CA PHE A 65 7.75 -6.71 8.31
C PHE A 65 7.75 -7.11 6.83
N SER A 66 6.66 -7.69 6.36
CA SER A 66 6.48 -8.07 4.96
C SER A 66 5.52 -7.12 4.25
N VAL A 67 5.61 -7.06 2.93
CA VAL A 67 4.77 -6.20 2.10
C VAL A 67 4.26 -7.02 0.92
N CYS A 68 2.97 -6.93 0.64
CA CYS A 68 2.32 -7.48 -0.53
C CYS A 68 1.73 -6.31 -1.31
N THR A 69 2.02 -6.24 -2.60
CA THR A 69 1.41 -5.24 -3.47
C THR A 69 0.80 -5.87 -4.72
N LEU A 70 -0.34 -5.35 -5.14
CA LEU A 70 -0.95 -5.78 -6.39
C LEU A 70 -0.16 -5.27 -7.61
N LEU A 71 0.19 -3.98 -7.64
CA LEU A 71 0.97 -3.36 -8.73
C LEU A 71 2.30 -2.78 -8.24
N ASP A 72 3.39 -3.07 -8.95
CA ASP A 72 4.72 -2.53 -8.66
C ASP A 72 5.28 -1.76 -9.87
N LYS A 73 5.41 -0.43 -9.75
CA LYS A 73 5.99 0.44 -10.78
C LYS A 73 7.49 0.60 -10.56
N THR A 74 8.23 -0.47 -10.82
CA THR A 74 9.69 -0.47 -10.62
C THR A 74 10.42 0.63 -11.38
N SER A 75 9.91 1.06 -12.54
CA SER A 75 10.47 2.13 -13.36
C SER A 75 10.44 3.50 -12.68
N ARG A 76 9.55 3.70 -11.70
CA ARG A 76 9.41 4.96 -10.94
C ARG A 76 10.11 4.93 -9.60
N ARG A 77 10.76 3.81 -9.26
CA ARG A 77 11.41 3.62 -7.96
C ARG A 77 12.54 4.65 -7.80
N ILE A 78 12.44 5.48 -6.77
CA ILE A 78 13.50 6.44 -6.41
C ILE A 78 14.12 6.14 -5.04
N VAL A 79 13.42 5.37 -4.19
CA VAL A 79 13.94 4.92 -2.89
C VAL A 79 14.20 3.41 -2.97
N PRO A 80 15.38 2.90 -2.56
CA PRO A 80 15.63 1.47 -2.52
C PRO A 80 14.68 0.80 -1.54
N LEU A 81 14.06 -0.29 -1.97
CA LEU A 81 13.18 -1.06 -1.12
C LEU A 81 14.02 -1.94 -0.18
N GLN A 82 14.03 -1.61 1.11
CA GLN A 82 14.68 -2.40 2.15
C GLN A 82 13.66 -2.67 3.24
N LEU A 83 13.16 -3.91 3.37
CA LEU A 83 12.07 -4.20 4.31
C LEU A 83 12.48 -4.32 5.78
N GLY A 84 13.77 -4.56 6.06
CA GLY A 84 14.25 -4.85 7.42
C GLY A 84 13.60 -6.12 8.03
N ALA A 85 14.12 -6.60 9.16
CA ALA A 85 13.50 -7.64 9.99
C ALA A 85 13.11 -8.97 9.27
N GLY A 86 13.87 -9.42 8.26
CA GLY A 86 13.67 -10.73 7.62
C GLY A 86 12.36 -10.89 6.85
N GLY A 87 11.65 -9.80 6.56
CA GLY A 87 10.39 -9.82 5.82
C GLY A 87 10.55 -10.02 4.31
N LYS A 88 9.43 -10.26 3.64
CA LYS A 88 9.38 -10.54 2.19
C LYS A 88 8.57 -9.48 1.44
N TYR A 89 8.98 -9.22 0.20
CA TYR A 89 8.26 -8.38 -0.76
C TYR A 89 7.53 -9.26 -1.78
N TYR A 90 6.20 -9.31 -1.68
CA TYR A 90 5.32 -10.01 -2.60
C TYR A 90 4.79 -9.03 -3.64
N ARG A 91 4.98 -9.36 -4.92
CA ARG A 91 4.52 -8.57 -6.06
C ARG A 91 3.47 -9.35 -6.81
N GLY A 92 2.31 -8.75 -7.07
CA GLY A 92 1.29 -9.28 -7.97
C GLY A 92 1.73 -9.12 -9.42
N PHE A 93 1.78 -7.88 -9.90
CA PHE A 93 2.12 -7.54 -11.26
C PHE A 93 3.08 -6.35 -11.31
N GLN A 94 4.05 -6.41 -12.22
CA GLN A 94 4.85 -5.25 -12.57
C GLN A 94 4.06 -4.36 -13.54
N CYS A 95 4.01 -3.06 -13.27
CA CYS A 95 3.23 -2.09 -14.04
C CYS A 95 4.15 -1.04 -14.67
N PRO A 96 3.91 -0.60 -15.93
CA PRO A 96 4.59 0.54 -16.51
C PRO A 96 4.23 1.86 -15.79
N ASP A 97 4.92 2.94 -16.14
CA ASP A 97 4.57 4.29 -15.68
C ASP A 97 3.32 4.82 -16.40
N GLU A 98 2.17 4.28 -16.02
CA GLU A 98 0.86 4.64 -16.55
C GLU A 98 -0.07 5.07 -15.41
N PHE A 99 -0.97 6.02 -15.67
CA PHE A 99 -2.00 6.37 -14.68
C PHE A 99 -3.06 5.27 -14.65
N VAL A 100 -3.11 4.47 -13.59
CA VAL A 100 -4.03 3.33 -13.47
C VAL A 100 -5.15 3.60 -12.45
N VAL A 101 -6.34 3.09 -12.74
CA VAL A 101 -7.53 3.16 -11.88
C VAL A 101 -8.24 1.80 -11.83
N GLY A 102 -9.14 1.62 -10.86
CA GLY A 102 -9.88 0.37 -10.66
C GLY A 102 -9.33 -0.48 -9.52
N TYR A 103 -10.10 -1.46 -9.07
CA TYR A 103 -9.71 -2.35 -7.97
C TYR A 103 -9.20 -1.62 -6.71
N GLY A 104 -9.91 -0.57 -6.31
CA GLY A 104 -9.57 0.29 -5.17
C GLY A 104 -8.69 1.50 -5.51
N MET A 105 -8.00 1.50 -6.65
CA MET A 105 -7.24 2.66 -7.14
C MET A 105 -8.18 3.69 -7.78
N ASP A 106 -7.89 4.97 -7.57
CA ASP A 106 -8.80 6.06 -7.92
C ASP A 106 -8.14 7.20 -8.71
N TYR A 107 -9.00 8.01 -9.31
CA TYR A 107 -8.70 9.38 -9.70
C TYR A 107 -9.84 10.26 -9.20
N ALA A 108 -9.52 11.25 -8.36
CA ALA A 108 -10.51 12.11 -7.71
C ALA A 108 -11.64 11.28 -7.05
N GLU A 109 -11.25 10.22 -6.32
CA GLU A 109 -12.15 9.28 -5.62
C GLU A 109 -13.06 8.43 -6.52
N GLN A 110 -12.97 8.59 -7.84
CA GLN A 110 -13.76 7.81 -8.79
C GLN A 110 -13.03 6.52 -9.19
N TYR A 111 -13.77 5.61 -9.84
CA TYR A 111 -13.26 4.38 -10.47
C TYR A 111 -12.83 3.25 -9.53
N ARG A 112 -12.82 3.42 -8.19
CA ARG A 112 -12.42 2.36 -7.22
C ARG A 112 -13.15 1.03 -7.42
N CYS A 113 -14.44 1.07 -7.74
CA CYS A 113 -15.30 -0.11 -7.82
C CYS A 113 -15.21 -0.87 -9.15
N LEU A 114 -14.37 -0.45 -10.10
CA LEU A 114 -14.21 -1.19 -11.35
C LEU A 114 -13.61 -2.58 -11.06
N PRO A 115 -14.19 -3.66 -11.61
CA PRO A 115 -13.73 -5.04 -11.39
C PRO A 115 -12.47 -5.39 -12.21
N TYR A 116 -11.81 -4.38 -12.77
CA TYR A 116 -10.60 -4.48 -13.57
C TYR A 116 -9.71 -3.27 -13.32
N ILE A 117 -8.44 -3.40 -13.71
CA ILE A 117 -7.46 -2.31 -13.70
C ILE A 117 -7.38 -1.75 -15.12
N GLY A 118 -7.47 -0.43 -15.26
CA GLY A 118 -7.39 0.24 -16.56
C GLY A 118 -6.49 1.47 -16.51
N VAL A 119 -5.93 1.85 -17.67
CA VAL A 119 -5.18 3.10 -17.84
C VAL A 119 -6.16 4.25 -18.08
N LEU A 120 -6.06 5.30 -17.26
CA LEU A 120 -6.88 6.50 -17.39
C LEU A 120 -6.39 7.33 -18.58
N LYS A 121 -7.31 7.80 -19.42
CA LYS A 121 -6.95 8.59 -20.60
C LYS A 121 -6.40 9.98 -20.19
N PRO A 122 -5.29 10.47 -20.78
CA PRO A 122 -4.66 11.74 -20.38
C PRO A 122 -5.58 12.94 -20.29
N HIS A 123 -6.47 13.14 -21.28
CA HIS A 123 -7.41 14.27 -21.32
C HIS A 123 -8.38 14.34 -20.13
N ILE A 124 -8.47 13.29 -19.30
CA ILE A 124 -9.25 13.30 -18.07
C ILE A 124 -8.53 14.07 -16.96
N TYR A 125 -7.19 14.04 -16.92
CA TYR A 125 -6.39 14.62 -15.83
C TYR A 125 -5.40 15.71 -16.26
N THR A 126 -5.17 15.88 -17.56
CA THR A 126 -4.43 17.03 -18.11
C THR A 126 -5.43 18.14 -18.44
N LYS A 127 -5.32 19.30 -17.79
CA LYS A 127 -6.01 20.51 -18.25
C LYS A 127 -5.34 20.98 -19.55
N ASN A 128 -6.14 21.38 -20.53
CA ASN A 128 -5.66 22.09 -21.73
C ASN A 128 -4.89 23.36 -21.36
#